data_AF-A0A0V0TZA9-F1
#
_entry.id   AF-A0A0V0TZA9-F1
#
_cell.length_a   1.000
_cell.length_b   1.000
_cell.length_c   1.000
_cell.angle_alpha   90.00
_cell.angle_beta   90.00
_cell.angle_gamma   90.00
#
_symmetry.space_group_name_H-M   'P 1'
#
loop_
_entity.id
_entity.type
_entity.pdbx_description
1 polymer ?
#
loop_
_entity_poly.entity_id
_entity_poly.type
_entity_poly.pdbx_seq_one_letter_code
_entity_poly.pdbx_strand_id
1 'polypeptide(L)'
;LNKSSGGEESGKKVEPLPCKDRGSKASCNRYMKKDNFEELCKENRRIGRYLCCKTCAEKLGVEVNEDGKFKDFGTFTYYEPTCPALEDRGNHTICEMIKHGSEVYKCDQSEAQAACAKTCNLSCGN
;
A
#
# COMPACT_ATOMS: atom_id res chain seq x y z
N LEU A 1 -13.26 -4.30 -37.37
CA LEU A 1 -12.36 -4.93 -36.38
C LEU A 1 -12.84 -4.53 -34.99
N ASN A 2 -13.61 -5.41 -34.35
CA ASN A 2 -14.13 -5.18 -33.00
C ASN A 2 -13.00 -5.28 -31.99
N LYS A 3 -12.78 -4.21 -31.21
CA LYS A 3 -11.94 -4.24 -30.01
C LYS A 3 -12.68 -5.06 -28.95
N SER A 4 -12.18 -6.25 -28.66
CA SER A 4 -12.61 -7.00 -27.47
C SER A 4 -12.00 -6.33 -26.24
N SER A 5 -12.85 -5.65 -25.47
CA SER A 5 -12.62 -5.29 -24.08
C SER A 5 -12.46 -6.58 -23.27
N GLY A 6 -11.23 -6.91 -22.92
CA GLY A 6 -10.90 -8.15 -22.21
C GLY A 6 -10.97 -7.97 -20.70
N GLY A 7 -12.10 -8.37 -20.11
CA GLY A 7 -12.17 -9.05 -18.81
C GLY A 7 -12.14 -8.17 -17.56
N GLU A 8 -13.32 -7.90 -17.00
CA GLU A 8 -13.46 -7.61 -15.57
C GLU A 8 -12.86 -8.78 -14.76
N GLU A 9 -11.84 -8.49 -13.95
CA GLU A 9 -11.30 -9.42 -12.96
C GLU A 9 -12.39 -9.73 -11.91
N SER A 10 -13.07 -10.85 -12.09
CA SER A 10 -13.95 -11.49 -11.10
C SER A 10 -13.15 -12.08 -9.91
N GLY A 11 -12.16 -11.36 -9.42
CA GLY A 11 -11.48 -11.65 -8.17
C GLY A 11 -12.14 -10.87 -7.04
N LYS A 12 -12.27 -11.46 -5.85
CA LYS A 12 -12.66 -10.72 -4.64
C LYS A 12 -11.66 -9.58 -4.44
N LYS A 13 -12.13 -8.32 -4.43
CA LYS A 13 -11.28 -7.17 -4.12
C LYS A 13 -10.70 -7.32 -2.72
N VAL A 14 -9.42 -6.97 -2.56
CA VAL A 14 -8.75 -6.94 -1.26
C VAL A 14 -8.71 -5.51 -0.74
N GLU A 15 -9.24 -5.28 0.46
CA GLU A 15 -9.17 -3.95 1.06
C GLU A 15 -7.72 -3.55 1.38
N PRO A 16 -7.33 -2.28 1.15
CA PRO A 16 -6.05 -1.77 1.60
C PRO A 16 -5.88 -1.96 3.11
N LEU A 17 -4.69 -2.37 3.51
CA LEU A 17 -4.36 -2.57 4.91
C LEU A 17 -4.60 -1.28 5.72
N PRO A 18 -5.17 -1.37 6.93
CA PRO A 18 -5.30 -0.20 7.82
C PRO A 18 -3.96 0.50 8.04
N CYS A 19 -3.96 1.83 8.15
CA CYS A 19 -2.81 2.64 8.53
C CYS A 19 -2.42 2.33 9.98
N LYS A 20 -1.40 1.49 10.12
CA LYS A 20 -0.84 1.02 11.39
C LYS A 20 0.67 0.88 11.22
N ASP A 21 1.41 1.11 12.28
CA ASP A 21 2.84 0.80 12.31
C ASP A 21 2.99 -0.72 12.42
N ARG A 22 3.58 -1.30 11.38
CA ARG A 22 3.90 -2.74 11.30
C ARG A 22 5.40 -2.98 11.40
N GLY A 23 6.21 -1.95 11.18
CA GLY A 23 7.59 -1.93 11.62
C GLY A 23 7.67 -1.90 13.14
N SER A 24 8.76 -2.40 13.70
CA SER A 24 8.99 -2.27 15.14
C SER A 24 9.05 -0.79 15.54
N LYS A 25 8.71 -0.47 16.79
CA LYS A 25 8.87 0.88 17.35
C LYS A 25 10.30 1.42 17.10
N ALA A 26 11.31 0.56 17.24
CA ALA A 26 12.70 0.93 16.95
C ALA A 26 12.93 1.29 15.48
N SER A 27 12.32 0.54 14.55
CA SER A 27 12.39 0.79 13.11
C SER A 27 11.77 2.13 12.74
N CYS A 28 10.54 2.40 13.19
CA CYS A 28 9.87 3.67 12.87
C CYS A 28 10.57 4.87 13.53
N ASN A 29 11.01 4.73 14.78
CA ASN A 29 11.82 5.76 15.44
C ASN A 29 13.15 6.03 14.70
N ARG A 30 13.77 5.01 14.10
CA ARG A 30 14.99 5.19 13.31
C ARG A 30 14.72 6.02 12.05
N TYR A 31 13.59 5.82 11.38
CA TYR A 31 13.21 6.65 10.23
C TYR A 31 12.87 8.07 10.66
N MET A 32 12.16 8.24 11.78
CA MET A 32 11.77 9.55 12.31
C MET A 32 12.97 10.45 12.63
N LYS A 33 14.11 9.87 12.97
CA LYS A 33 15.37 10.59 13.24
C LYS A 33 16.13 11.04 11.99
N LYS A 34 15.65 10.72 10.78
CA LYS A 34 16.28 11.18 9.54
C LYS A 34 15.83 12.60 9.23
N ASP A 35 16.75 13.41 8.72
CA ASP A 35 16.47 14.80 8.35
C ASP A 35 15.38 14.92 7.27
N ASN A 36 15.28 13.92 6.39
CA ASN A 36 14.30 13.85 5.31
C ASN A 36 13.08 12.97 5.63
N PHE A 37 12.73 12.80 6.92
CA PHE A 37 11.66 11.88 7.31
C PHE A 37 10.30 12.21 6.67
N GLU A 38 9.93 13.48 6.57
CA GLU A 38 8.67 13.89 5.94
C GLU A 38 8.61 13.52 4.45
N GLU A 39 9.72 13.69 3.73
CA GLU A 39 9.84 13.27 2.32
C GLU A 39 9.75 11.75 2.22
N LEU A 40 10.42 11.00 3.10
CA LEU A 40 10.32 9.54 3.13
C LEU A 40 8.88 9.06 3.34
N CYS A 41 8.11 9.71 4.20
CA CYS A 41 6.71 9.39 4.40
C CYS A 41 5.86 9.63 3.15
N LYS A 42 6.17 10.68 2.38
CA LYS A 42 5.44 11.10 1.18
C LYS A 42 5.81 10.34 -0.07
N GLU A 43 7.08 10.00 -0.24
CA GLU A 43 7.63 9.46 -1.50
C GLU A 43 7.90 7.96 -1.43
N ASN A 44 8.25 7.44 -0.24
CA ASN A 44 8.46 6.01 -0.06
C ASN A 44 7.19 5.34 0.45
N ARG A 45 6.33 4.93 -0.48
CA ARG A 45 5.04 4.30 -0.15
C ARG A 45 5.19 3.08 0.77
N ARG A 46 6.25 2.26 0.63
CA ARG A 46 6.48 1.13 1.54
C ARG A 46 6.67 1.61 2.98
N ILE A 47 7.49 2.64 3.20
CA ILE A 47 7.74 3.21 4.52
C ILE A 47 6.49 3.94 5.02
N GLY A 48 5.99 4.89 4.22
CA GLY A 48 4.90 5.78 4.57
C GLY A 48 3.57 5.07 4.76
N ARG A 49 3.14 4.23 3.82
CA ARG A 49 1.77 3.66 3.83
C ARG A 49 1.67 2.33 4.56
N TYR A 50 2.73 1.53 4.59
CA TYR A 50 2.67 0.14 5.01
C TYR A 50 3.50 -0.18 6.26
N LEU A 51 4.74 0.33 6.35
CA LEU A 51 5.64 0.00 7.46
C LEU A 51 5.40 0.88 8.70
N CYS A 52 5.35 2.21 8.55
CA CYS A 52 5.32 3.18 9.65
C CYS A 52 4.20 4.20 9.47
N CYS A 53 3.01 3.73 9.07
CA CYS A 53 1.93 4.60 8.64
C CYS A 53 1.40 5.54 9.71
N LYS A 54 1.23 5.07 10.96
CA LYS A 54 0.77 5.96 12.04
C LYS A 54 1.82 7.00 12.38
N THR A 55 3.08 6.58 12.51
CA THR A 55 4.19 7.51 12.76
C THR A 55 4.29 8.57 11.66
N CYS A 56 4.14 8.18 10.38
CA CYS A 56 4.13 9.11 9.26
C CYS A 56 2.92 10.04 9.25
N ALA A 57 1.72 9.51 9.51
CA ALA A 57 0.49 10.30 9.57
C ALA A 57 0.56 11.37 10.66
N GLU A 58 1.01 11.01 11.87
CA GLU A 58 1.21 11.95 12.98
C GLU A 58 2.18 13.07 12.62
N LYS A 59 3.31 12.72 12.01
CA LYS A 59 4.32 13.70 11.59
C LYS A 59 3.80 14.65 10.49
N LEU A 60 2.94 14.16 9.61
CA LEU A 60 2.35 14.93 8.50
C LEU A 60 1.07 15.67 8.91
N GLY A 61 0.57 15.49 10.13
CA GLY A 61 -0.69 16.09 10.59
C GLY A 61 -1.94 15.47 9.96
N VAL A 62 -1.86 14.19 9.57
CA VAL A 62 -2.96 13.44 8.94
C VAL A 62 -3.72 12.65 10.01
N GLU A 63 -5.02 12.89 10.12
CA GLU A 63 -5.89 12.17 11.05
C GLU A 63 -6.25 10.78 10.51
N VAL A 64 -5.97 9.75 11.30
CA VAL A 64 -6.29 8.35 11.00
C VAL A 64 -7.42 7.92 11.92
N ASN A 65 -8.54 7.47 11.34
CA ASN A 65 -9.71 7.02 12.09
C ASN A 65 -9.49 5.66 12.78
N GLU A 66 -10.49 5.20 13.54
CA GLU A 66 -10.42 3.94 14.30
C GLU A 66 -10.19 2.71 13.43
N ASP A 67 -10.73 2.71 12.20
CA ASP A 67 -10.54 1.65 11.20
C ASP A 67 -9.15 1.70 10.52
N GLY A 68 -8.33 2.71 10.84
CA GLY A 68 -7.05 2.94 10.21
C GLY A 68 -7.15 3.54 8.80
N LYS A 69 -8.27 4.17 8.46
CA LYS A 69 -8.45 4.92 7.21
C LYS A 69 -8.12 6.40 7.44
N PHE A 70 -7.67 7.07 6.40
CA PHE A 70 -7.40 8.51 6.42
C PHE A 70 -7.75 9.14 5.08
N LYS A 71 -7.98 10.45 5.07
CA LYS A 71 -8.13 11.23 3.84
C LYS A 71 -6.77 11.53 3.26
N ASP A 72 -6.63 11.36 1.95
CA ASP A 72 -5.38 11.60 1.23
C ASP A 72 -4.85 13.03 1.48
N PHE A 73 -3.52 13.13 1.66
CA PHE A 73 -2.82 14.38 1.92
C PHE A 73 -1.62 14.50 0.98
N GLY A 74 -1.77 15.28 -0.10
CA GLY A 74 -0.75 15.38 -1.15
C GLY A 74 -0.43 14.00 -1.73
N THR A 75 0.83 13.56 -1.64
CA THR A 75 1.28 12.25 -2.10
C THR A 75 1.15 11.13 -1.05
N PHE A 76 0.75 11.48 0.18
CA PHE A 76 0.45 10.50 1.23
C PHE A 76 -1.01 10.04 1.10
N THR A 77 -1.22 8.94 0.38
CA THR A 77 -2.56 8.45 0.03
C THR A 77 -2.90 7.13 0.70
N TYR A 78 -4.15 6.97 1.12
CA TYR A 78 -4.67 5.71 1.68
C TYR A 78 -4.83 4.65 0.60
N TYR A 79 -5.44 5.00 -0.54
CA TYR A 79 -5.55 4.15 -1.72
C TYR A 79 -4.29 4.21 -2.59
N GLU A 80 -4.16 3.29 -3.54
CA GLU A 80 -3.04 3.30 -4.48
C GLU A 80 -3.09 4.52 -5.40
N PRO A 81 -1.99 5.27 -5.60
CA PRO A 81 -1.99 6.49 -6.42
C PRO A 81 -2.38 6.25 -7.89
N THR A 82 -2.21 5.01 -8.38
CA THR A 82 -2.56 4.64 -9.75
C THR A 82 -4.01 4.19 -9.88
N CYS A 83 -4.78 4.14 -8.79
CA CYS A 83 -6.21 3.83 -8.86
C CYS A 83 -6.96 4.71 -9.89
N PRO A 84 -7.89 4.15 -10.68
CA PRO A 84 -8.32 2.74 -10.68
C PRO A 84 -7.42 1.79 -11.49
N ALA A 85 -6.43 2.32 -12.22
CA ALA A 85 -5.48 1.53 -13.00
C ALA A 85 -4.33 1.01 -12.13
N LEU A 86 -4.62 0.00 -11.30
CA LEU A 86 -3.61 -0.60 -10.42
C LEU A 86 -2.41 -1.14 -11.21
N GLU A 87 -1.24 -0.95 -10.63
CA GLU A 87 0.03 -1.43 -11.16
C GLU A 87 0.81 -2.17 -10.08
N ASP A 88 1.49 -3.25 -10.49
CA ASP A 88 2.50 -3.89 -9.66
C ASP A 88 3.83 -3.12 -9.81
N ARG A 89 4.49 -2.86 -8.69
CA ARG A 89 5.80 -2.17 -8.62
C ARG A 89 6.94 -3.11 -8.23
N GLY A 90 6.59 -4.29 -7.73
CA GLY A 90 7.50 -5.30 -7.24
C GLY A 90 8.18 -6.10 -8.35
N ASN A 91 9.08 -6.99 -7.93
CA ASN A 91 9.64 -7.99 -8.83
C ASN A 91 8.51 -8.91 -9.33
N HIS A 92 8.44 -9.10 -10.66
CA HIS A 92 7.45 -9.96 -11.32
C HIS A 92 7.35 -11.35 -10.67
N THR A 93 8.47 -11.96 -10.28
CA THR A 93 8.49 -13.28 -9.62
C THR A 93 7.70 -13.28 -8.31
N ILE A 94 7.82 -12.22 -7.49
CA ILE A 94 7.10 -12.15 -6.21
C ILE A 94 5.59 -12.04 -6.44
N CYS A 95 5.18 -11.22 -7.41
CA CYS A 95 3.77 -11.07 -7.72
C CYS A 95 3.18 -12.36 -8.34
N GLU A 96 3.90 -13.04 -9.24
CA GLU A 96 3.44 -14.36 -9.73
C GLU A 96 3.37 -15.41 -8.60
N MET A 97 4.31 -15.42 -7.65
CA MET A 97 4.20 -16.31 -6.47
C MET A 97 2.93 -16.04 -5.67
N ILE A 98 2.59 -14.76 -5.42
CA ILE A 98 1.36 -14.38 -4.71
C ILE A 98 0.12 -14.85 -5.49
N LYS A 99 0.09 -14.58 -6.79
CA LYS A 99 -1.00 -14.97 -7.70
C LYS A 99 -1.24 -16.48 -7.72
N HIS A 100 -0.17 -17.28 -7.62
CA HIS A 100 -0.24 -18.73 -7.55
C HIS A 100 -0.41 -19.30 -6.13
N GLY A 101 -0.72 -18.45 -5.14
CA GLY A 101 -1.07 -18.90 -3.80
C GLY A 101 0.12 -19.19 -2.90
N SER A 102 1.16 -18.35 -2.95
CA SER A 102 2.32 -18.44 -2.06
C SER A 102 1.92 -18.58 -0.59
N GLU A 103 2.56 -19.53 0.11
CA GLU A 103 2.41 -19.65 1.56
C GLU A 103 3.16 -18.56 2.33
N VAL A 104 4.16 -17.94 1.68
CA VAL A 104 5.06 -16.95 2.28
C VAL A 104 4.52 -15.53 2.10
N TYR A 105 4.10 -15.19 0.88
CA TYR A 105 3.65 -13.84 0.54
C TYR A 105 2.14 -13.83 0.32
N LYS A 106 1.43 -13.05 1.13
CA LYS A 106 -0.04 -12.98 1.11
C LYS A 106 -0.52 -11.55 1.01
N CYS A 107 -1.64 -11.32 0.32
CA CYS A 107 -2.18 -9.98 0.10
C CYS A 107 -2.72 -9.27 1.34
N ASP A 108 -2.73 -9.93 2.50
CA ASP A 108 -2.96 -9.33 3.82
C ASP A 108 -1.66 -8.84 4.50
N GLN A 109 -0.51 -8.95 3.81
CA GLN A 109 0.79 -8.47 4.28
C GLN A 109 1.21 -7.16 3.59
N SER A 110 2.03 -6.39 4.29
CA SER A 110 2.51 -5.08 3.84
C SER A 110 3.37 -5.16 2.58
N GLU A 111 4.31 -6.09 2.54
CA GLU A 111 5.18 -6.33 1.41
C GLU A 111 4.39 -6.64 0.13
N ALA A 112 3.39 -7.51 0.23
CA ALA A 112 2.55 -7.90 -0.89
C ALA A 112 1.72 -6.72 -1.41
N GLN A 113 1.01 -5.98 -0.56
CA GLN A 113 0.22 -4.83 -1.02
C GLN A 113 1.09 -3.68 -1.56
N ALA A 114 2.26 -3.43 -0.95
CA ALA A 114 3.17 -2.38 -1.41
C ALA A 114 3.79 -2.68 -2.78
N ALA A 115 4.06 -3.96 -3.06
CA ALA A 115 4.76 -4.41 -4.26
C ALA A 115 3.80 -4.85 -5.39
N CYS A 116 2.70 -5.50 -5.05
CA CYS A 116 1.88 -6.27 -5.98
C CYS A 116 0.40 -5.87 -5.88
N ALA A 117 0.13 -4.56 -5.90
CA ALA A 117 -1.20 -4.00 -5.71
C ALA A 117 -2.23 -4.48 -6.75
N LYS A 118 -1.82 -4.60 -8.02
CA LYS A 118 -2.68 -5.12 -9.09
C LYS A 118 -2.91 -6.61 -8.90
N THR A 119 -1.85 -7.38 -8.68
CA THR A 119 -1.97 -8.83 -8.42
C THR A 119 -2.85 -9.13 -7.21
N CYS A 120 -2.78 -8.31 -6.17
CA CYS A 120 -3.64 -8.42 -5.00
C CYS A 120 -5.06 -7.89 -5.22
N ASN A 121 -5.37 -7.33 -6.38
CA ASN A 121 -6.66 -6.74 -6.74
C ASN A 121 -7.16 -5.78 -5.63
N LEU A 122 -6.32 -4.81 -5.26
CA LEU A 122 -6.65 -3.89 -4.17
C LEU A 122 -7.91 -3.05 -4.50
N SER A 123 -8.72 -2.79 -3.48
CA SER A 123 -9.86 -1.88 -3.62
C SER A 123 -9.38 -0.43 -3.78
N CYS A 124 -10.05 0.31 -4.65
CA CYS A 124 -9.81 1.75 -4.88
C CYS A 124 -10.86 2.65 -4.22
N GLY A 125 -11.76 2.10 -3.39
CA GLY A 125 -12.73 2.89 -2.63
C GLY A 125 -13.93 3.44 -3.41
N ASN A 126 -14.13 3.00 -4.67
CA ASN A 126 -15.31 3.30 -5.49
C ASN A 126 -16.38 2.23 -5.37
#